data_AF-A0A520A5M0-F1
#
_entry.id   AF-A0A520A5M0-F1
#
_cell.length_a   1.000
_cell.length_b   1.000
_cell.length_c   1.000
_cell.angle_alpha   90.00
_cell.angle_beta   90.00
_cell.angle_gamma   90.00
#
_symmetry.space_group_name_H-M   'P 1'
#
loop_
_entity.id
_entity.type
_entity.pdbx_description
1 polymer ?
#
loop_
_entity_poly.entity_id
_entity_poly.type
_entity_poly.pdbx_seq_one_letter_code
_entity_poly.pdbx_strand_id
1 'polypeptide(L)'
;MKNLLYVGACLIALASTPASAQTGSTDVVVVKVTESYDYLLLDIARAGVKPERRTFKRRDLLVDGAPAEITRQLIAQFYKEGYALTSTYGGGGILTGSNMNLNTLVFTKRQ
;
A
#
# COMPACT_ATOMS: atom_id res chain seq x y z
N MET A 1 -40.98 -41.44 -12.92
CA MET A 1 -40.86 -40.07 -12.36
C MET A 1 -40.31 -40.13 -10.93
N LYS A 2 -39.01 -40.39 -10.74
CA LYS A 2 -38.37 -40.52 -9.39
C LYS A 2 -37.01 -39.81 -9.28
N ASN A 3 -36.55 -39.12 -10.33
CA ASN A 3 -35.17 -38.63 -10.42
C ASN A 3 -35.02 -37.13 -10.14
N LEU A 4 -36.11 -36.44 -9.76
CA LEU A 4 -36.11 -34.99 -9.52
C LEU A 4 -35.64 -34.57 -8.11
N LEU A 5 -35.52 -35.51 -7.17
CA LEU A 5 -35.18 -35.20 -5.78
C LEU A 5 -33.67 -35.04 -5.53
N TYR A 6 -32.81 -35.52 -6.42
CA TYR A 6 -31.36 -35.43 -6.22
C TYR A 6 -30.77 -34.04 -6.53
N VAL A 7 -31.42 -33.25 -7.39
CA VAL A 7 -30.90 -31.92 -7.77
C VAL A 7 -31.19 -30.87 -6.70
N GLY A 8 -32.29 -31.02 -5.95
CA GLY A 8 -32.61 -30.12 -4.83
C GLY A 8 -31.64 -30.23 -3.65
N ALA A 9 -31.11 -31.43 -3.37
CA ALA A 9 -30.19 -31.65 -2.27
C ALA A 9 -28.80 -31.02 -2.51
N CYS A 10 -28.31 -31.01 -3.76
CA CYS A 10 -27.03 -30.36 -4.09
C CYS A 10 -27.12 -28.83 -4.02
N LEU A 11 -28.27 -28.22 -4.32
CA LEU A 11 -28.46 -26.76 -4.23
C LEU A 11 -28.46 -26.25 -2.79
N ILE A 12 -29.00 -27.03 -1.84
CA ILE A 12 -28.98 -26.67 -0.41
C ILE A 12 -27.57 -26.80 0.18
N ALA A 13 -26.79 -27.79 -0.28
CA ALA A 13 -25.39 -27.97 0.13
C ALA A 13 -24.46 -26.85 -0.40
N LEU A 14 -24.72 -26.30 -1.59
CA LEU A 14 -24.00 -25.13 -2.11
C LEU A 14 -24.48 -23.80 -1.53
N ALA A 15 -25.71 -23.71 -1.02
CA ALA A 15 -26.21 -22.53 -0.31
C ALA A 15 -25.72 -22.45 1.15
N SER A 16 -25.16 -23.54 1.69
CA SER A 16 -24.64 -23.62 3.06
C SER A 16 -23.13 -23.33 3.18
N THR A 17 -22.43 -23.00 2.09
CA THR A 17 -21.15 -22.33 2.26
C THR A 17 -21.47 -20.92 2.78
N PRO A 18 -20.90 -20.48 3.91
CA PRO A 18 -21.07 -19.11 4.32
C PRO A 18 -20.60 -18.25 3.15
N ALA A 19 -21.47 -17.36 2.69
CA ALA A 19 -21.05 -16.24 1.87
C ALA A 19 -20.08 -15.42 2.72
N SER A 20 -18.82 -15.84 2.79
CA SER A 20 -17.70 -15.05 3.23
C SER A 20 -17.39 -14.01 2.15
N ALA A 21 -18.42 -13.30 1.70
CA ALA A 21 -18.31 -11.91 1.30
C ALA A 21 -18.24 -11.05 2.57
N GLN A 22 -17.44 -11.49 3.55
CA GLN A 22 -16.92 -10.60 4.56
C GLN A 22 -15.93 -9.75 3.76
N THR A 23 -16.35 -8.54 3.41
CA THR A 23 -15.45 -7.49 2.95
C THR A 23 -14.47 -7.23 4.08
N GLY A 24 -13.48 -8.11 4.25
CA GLY A 24 -12.30 -7.81 5.04
C GLY A 24 -11.78 -6.52 4.45
N SER A 25 -11.85 -5.44 5.24
CA SER A 25 -11.44 -4.11 4.80
C SER A 25 -10.13 -4.25 4.04
N THR A 26 -10.09 -3.79 2.79
CA THR A 26 -8.86 -3.84 2.00
C THR A 26 -7.75 -3.22 2.84
N ASP A 27 -6.72 -4.01 3.16
CA ASP A 27 -5.59 -3.55 3.96
C ASP A 27 -4.80 -2.55 3.12
N VAL A 28 -4.91 -1.27 3.46
CA VAL A 28 -4.32 -0.14 2.72
C VAL A 28 -3.15 0.45 3.49
N VAL A 29 -2.03 0.63 2.79
CA VAL A 29 -0.86 1.38 3.27
C VAL A 29 -0.72 2.65 2.45
N VAL A 30 -0.64 3.79 3.12
CA VAL A 30 -0.37 5.08 2.47
C VAL A 30 1.03 5.53 2.85
N VAL A 31 1.84 5.85 1.85
CA VAL A 31 3.18 6.40 2.03
C VAL A 31 3.23 7.79 1.46
N LYS A 32 3.56 8.79 2.28
CA LYS A 32 3.96 10.11 1.78
C LYS A 32 5.48 10.16 1.69
N VAL A 33 5.96 10.41 0.47
CA VAL A 33 7.35 10.64 0.13
C VAL A 33 7.53 12.14 -0.02
N THR A 34 8.31 12.73 0.88
CA THR A 34 8.69 14.14 0.81
C THR A 34 10.17 14.22 0.53
N GLU A 35 10.51 14.75 -0.63
CA GLU A 35 11.90 14.89 -1.06
C GLU A 35 12.25 16.36 -1.23
N SER A 36 13.37 16.75 -0.63
CA SER A 36 13.99 18.06 -0.72
C SER A 36 15.50 17.84 -0.93
N TYR A 37 16.22 18.91 -1.25
CA TYR A 37 17.67 18.86 -1.41
C TYR A 37 18.41 18.29 -0.19
N ASP A 38 17.92 18.58 1.01
CA ASP A 38 18.63 18.21 2.25
C ASP A 38 18.08 16.96 2.94
N TYR A 39 16.94 16.43 2.51
CA TYR A 39 16.32 15.27 3.15
C TYR A 39 15.29 14.54 2.30
N LEU A 40 15.07 13.28 2.67
CA LEU A 40 13.98 12.43 2.22
C LEU A 40 13.20 11.94 3.45
N LEU A 41 11.89 12.18 3.47
CA LEU A 41 10.99 11.66 4.48
C LEU A 41 10.04 10.64 3.86
N LEU A 42 9.85 9.52 4.56
CA LEU A 42 8.84 8.52 4.25
C LEU A 42 7.91 8.40 5.45
N ASP A 43 6.69 8.93 5.32
CA ASP A 43 5.63 8.76 6.30
C ASP A 43 4.72 7.62 5.88
N ILE A 44 4.71 6.55 6.68
CA ILE A 44 4.02 5.30 6.39
C ILE A 44 2.84 5.17 7.36
N ALA A 45 1.63 5.13 6.84
CA ALA A 45 0.41 4.92 7.61
C ALA A 45 -0.24 3.59 7.23
N ARG A 46 -0.67 2.83 8.23
CA ARG A 46 -1.39 1.56 8.10
C ARG A 46 -2.61 1.56 9.02
N ALA A 47 -3.65 0.80 8.68
CA ALA A 47 -4.82 0.67 9.54
C ALA A 47 -4.46 0.06 10.91
N GLY A 48 -4.93 0.66 12.00
CA GLY A 48 -4.74 0.13 13.36
C GLY A 48 -3.31 0.22 13.94
N VAL A 49 -2.36 0.83 13.22
CA VAL A 49 -0.97 0.99 13.66
C VAL A 49 -0.58 2.47 13.69
N LYS A 50 0.23 2.86 14.67
CA LYS A 50 0.78 4.22 14.74
C LYS A 50 1.61 4.51 13.47
N PRO A 51 1.45 5.69 12.83
CA PRO A 51 2.27 6.05 11.68
C PRO A 51 3.78 5.99 11.97
N GLU A 52 4.53 5.44 11.02
CA GLU A 52 5.99 5.33 11.05
C GLU A 52 6.59 6.45 10.18
N ARG A 53 7.61 7.14 10.70
CA ARG A 53 8.38 8.13 9.93
C ARG A 53 9.82 7.66 9.78
N ARG A 54 10.27 7.47 8.54
CA ARG A 54 11.68 7.28 8.19
C ARG A 54 12.24 8.60 7.68
N THR A 55 13.38 9.01 8.21
CA THR A 55 14.06 10.25 7.83
C THR A 55 15.46 9.93 7.35
N PHE A 56 15.78 10.36 6.14
CA PHE A 56 17.10 10.29 5.54
C PHE A 56 17.60 11.71 5.37
N LYS A 57 18.75 12.01 5.93
CA LYS A 57 19.36 13.34 5.85
C LYS A 57 20.29 13.39 4.65
N ARG A 58 20.70 14.58 4.27
CA ARG A 58 21.65 14.83 3.17
C ARG A 58 22.83 13.87 3.12
N ARG A 59 23.45 13.56 4.27
CA ARG A 59 24.58 12.62 4.35
C ARG A 59 24.26 11.21 3.82
N ASP A 60 23.01 10.77 3.98
CA ASP A 60 22.50 9.47 3.54
C ASP A 60 22.13 9.50 2.05
N LEU A 61 22.05 10.71 1.46
CA LEU A 61 21.65 10.99 0.07
C LEU A 61 22.83 11.47 -0.80
N LEU A 62 24.06 11.46 -0.28
CA LEU A 62 25.25 11.94 -1.00
C LEU A 62 25.63 11.08 -2.20
N VAL A 63 25.21 9.81 -2.20
CA VAL A 63 25.46 8.89 -3.31
C VAL A 63 24.39 9.12 -4.38
N ASP A 64 24.82 9.30 -5.62
CA ASP A 64 23.91 9.45 -6.76
C ASP A 64 22.90 8.29 -6.81
N GLY A 65 21.61 8.63 -6.89
CA GLY A 65 20.52 7.66 -6.92
C GLY A 65 20.11 7.10 -5.56
N ALA A 66 20.73 7.50 -4.45
CA ALA A 66 20.34 7.06 -3.11
C ALA A 66 18.83 7.27 -2.79
N PRO A 67 18.19 8.41 -3.12
CA PRO A 67 16.75 8.58 -2.89
C PRO A 67 15.90 7.54 -3.63
N ALA A 68 16.26 7.23 -4.88
CA ALA A 68 15.57 6.25 -5.71
C ALA A 68 15.75 4.84 -5.13
N GLU A 69 16.95 4.48 -4.71
CA GLU A 69 17.25 3.17 -4.11
C GLU A 69 16.53 2.98 -2.77
N ILE A 70 16.51 3.98 -1.90
CA ILE A 70 15.76 3.97 -0.64
C ILE A 70 14.27 3.73 -0.90
N THR A 71 13.70 4.45 -1.86
CA THR A 71 12.28 4.30 -2.22
C THR A 71 12.00 2.93 -2.84
N ARG A 72 12.90 2.43 -3.69
CA ARG A 72 12.82 1.09 -4.27
C ARG A 72 12.83 -0.01 -3.20
N GLN A 73 13.69 0.12 -2.19
CA GLN A 73 13.76 -0.82 -1.07
C GLN A 73 12.46 -0.84 -0.26
N LEU A 74 11.86 0.33 0.00
CA LEU A 74 10.55 0.42 0.64
C LEU A 74 9.47 -0.30 -0.17
N ILE A 75 9.39 -0.03 -1.48
CA ILE A 75 8.44 -0.68 -2.39
C ILE A 75 8.64 -2.21 -2.38
N ALA A 76 9.90 -2.67 -2.47
CA ALA A 76 10.23 -4.08 -2.42
C ALA A 76 9.86 -4.73 -1.08
N GLN A 77 10.01 -4.01 0.03
CA GLN A 77 9.55 -4.46 1.35
C GLN A 77 8.03 -4.70 1.34
N PHE A 78 7.24 -3.75 0.84
CA PHE A 78 5.79 -3.92 0.77
C PHE A 78 5.35 -5.05 -0.16
N TYR A 79 6.04 -5.24 -1.30
CA TYR A 79 5.79 -6.41 -2.15
C TYR A 79 6.03 -7.73 -1.42
N LYS A 80 7.10 -7.83 -0.61
CA LYS A 80 7.35 -9.03 0.22
C LYS A 80 6.30 -9.23 1.30
N GLU A 81 5.74 -8.14 1.84
CA GLU A 81 4.63 -8.17 2.81
C GLU A 81 3.26 -8.47 2.16
N GLY A 82 3.21 -8.67 0.83
CA GLY A 82 1.98 -9.01 0.09
C GLY A 82 1.17 -7.79 -0.37
N TYR A 83 1.67 -6.58 -0.20
CA TYR A 83 1.03 -5.36 -0.70
C TYR A 83 1.48 -5.07 -2.13
N ALA A 84 0.56 -4.56 -2.95
CA ALA A 84 0.86 -4.09 -4.30
C ALA A 84 0.62 -2.58 -4.39
N LEU A 85 1.49 -1.87 -5.12
CA LEU A 85 1.27 -0.47 -5.46
C LEU A 85 0.04 -0.38 -6.38
N THR A 86 -0.97 0.38 -5.96
CA THR A 86 -2.22 0.54 -6.72
C THR A 86 -2.44 1.94 -7.24
N SER A 87 -1.91 2.96 -6.56
CA SER A 87 -2.04 4.34 -7.01
C SER A 87 -0.84 5.17 -6.60
N THR A 88 -0.56 6.21 -7.39
CA THR A 88 0.42 7.25 -7.10
C THR A 88 -0.22 8.61 -7.32
N TYR A 89 0.03 9.55 -6.42
CA TYR A 89 -0.35 10.95 -6.56
C TYR A 89 0.89 11.80 -6.38
N GLY A 90 1.20 12.66 -7.33
CA GLY A 90 2.34 13.56 -7.28
C GLY A 90 1.89 15.01 -7.29
N GLY A 91 2.65 15.86 -6.61
CA GLY A 91 2.49 17.30 -6.68
C GLY A 91 3.79 18.01 -6.34
N GLY A 92 4.16 19.01 -7.13
CA GLY A 92 5.17 19.99 -6.73
C GLY A 92 4.52 21.03 -5.84
N GLY A 93 5.00 21.16 -4.60
CA GLY A 93 4.51 22.16 -3.67
C GLY A 93 5.63 23.09 -3.24
N ILE A 94 5.40 24.41 -3.32
CA ILE A 94 6.24 25.38 -2.63
C ILE A 94 5.69 25.49 -1.22
N LEU A 95 6.18 24.64 -0.32
CA LEU A 95 6.01 24.85 1.11
C LEU A 95 7.30 25.51 1.60
N THR A 96 7.21 26.73 2.12
CA THR A 96 8.32 27.46 2.77
C THR A 96 9.48 27.93 1.88
N GLY A 97 9.27 28.12 0.57
CA GLY A 97 10.30 28.69 -0.32
C GLY A 97 11.34 27.70 -0.83
N SER A 98 11.21 26.42 -0.47
CA SER A 98 12.03 25.32 -0.99
C SER A 98 11.22 24.51 -2.01
N ASN A 99 11.84 24.13 -3.12
CA ASN A 99 11.26 23.17 -4.05
C ASN A 99 11.21 21.80 -3.37
N MET A 100 10.01 21.34 -3.03
CA MET A 100 9.77 20.03 -2.42
C MET A 100 8.95 19.18 -3.39
N ASN A 101 9.43 17.97 -3.64
CA ASN A 101 8.67 16.96 -4.34
C ASN A 101 7.82 16.21 -3.33
N LEU A 102 6.51 16.28 -3.49
CA LEU A 102 5.55 15.56 -2.64
C LEU A 102 4.91 14.48 -3.48
N ASN A 103 5.19 13.23 -3.14
CA ASN A 103 4.56 12.07 -3.76
C ASN A 103 3.82 11.25 -2.70
N THR A 104 2.67 10.71 -3.05
CA THR A 104 1.91 9.77 -2.23
C THR A 104 1.81 8.46 -2.99
N LEU A 105 2.19 7.37 -2.34
CA LEU A 105 2.07 6.01 -2.85
C LEU A 105 1.00 5.30 -2.04
N VAL A 106 0.07 4.64 -2.73
CA VAL A 106 -0.97 3.83 -2.09
C VAL A 106 -0.74 2.37 -2.45
N PHE A 107 -0.66 1.54 -1.42
CA PHE A 107 -0.54 0.11 -1.57
C PHE A 107 -1.76 -0.59 -0.99
N THR A 108 -2.19 -1.68 -1.62
CA THR A 108 -3.24 -2.55 -1.11
C THR A 108 -2.76 -3.99 -1.07
N LYS A 109 -3.17 -4.74 -0.05
CA LYS A 109 -2.83 -6.16 0.06
C LYS A 109 -3.47 -6.97 -1.07
N ARG A 110 -2.69 -7.82 -1.73
CA ARG A 110 -3.21 -8.78 -2.72
C ARG A 110 -4.05 -9.82 -1.98
N GLN A 111 -5.28 -10.03 -2.43
CA GLN A 111 -6.16 -11.11 -1.97
C GLN A 111 -5.75 -12.44 -2.60
#